data_AF-A0A7U3YNB6-F1
#
_entry.id   AF-A0A7U3YNB6-F1
#
_cell.length_a   1.000
_cell.length_b   1.000
_cell.length_c   1.000
_cell.angle_alpha   90.00
_cell.angle_beta   90.00
_cell.angle_gamma   90.00
#
_symmetry.space_group_name_H-M   'P 1'
#
loop_
_entity.id
_entity.type
_entity.pdbx_description
1 polymer ?
#
loop_
_entity_poly.entity_id
_entity_poly.type
_entity_poly.pdbx_seq_one_letter_code
_entity_poly.pdbx_strand_id
1 'polypeptide(L)'
;MEWIQFIAGIGIGTLGAKLLDIILLQRRIEKAEQRTWLREKRLESFAEVIKEFLSFGLHASKTRTGFQSYGLISKALLLIDDDKLVDRIDQFVVNMDHMNSLTDSKNAEDKIKGEQLYITLTEESREITKILRGIILSDRV
;
A
#
# COMPACT_ATOMS: atom_id res chain seq x y z
N MET A 1 16.65 48.69 40.27
CA MET A 1 15.91 47.41 40.41
C MET A 1 15.02 47.10 39.21
N GLU A 2 14.52 48.07 38.44
CA GLU A 2 13.61 47.84 37.31
C GLU A 2 14.23 47.09 36.11
N TRP A 3 15.52 47.29 35.83
CA TRP A 3 16.22 46.61 34.74
C TRP A 3 16.32 45.09 34.93
N ILE A 4 16.35 44.61 36.17
CA ILE A 4 16.42 43.18 36.48
C ILE A 4 15.07 42.50 36.22
N GLN A 5 13.96 43.19 36.52
CA GLN A 5 12.61 42.70 36.23
C GLN A 5 12.33 42.69 34.72
N PHE A 6 12.85 43.68 33.99
CA PHE A 6 12.74 43.72 32.53
C PHE A 6 13.52 42.58 31.85
N ILE A 7 14.76 42.32 32.28
CA ILE A 7 15.58 41.21 31.76
C ILE A 7 14.97 39.85 32.15
N ALA A 8 14.43 39.71 33.36
CA ALA A 8 13.74 38.50 33.80
C ALA A 8 12.45 38.24 32.99
N GLY A 9 11.67 39.28 32.69
CA GLY A 9 10.47 39.19 31.85
C GLY A 9 10.77 38.76 30.41
N ILE A 10 11.85 39.31 29.82
CA ILE A 10 12.34 38.90 28.50
C ILE A 10 12.81 37.43 28.52
N GLY A 11 13.55 37.02 29.55
CA GLY A 11 14.03 35.64 29.73
C GLY A 11 12.90 34.62 29.86
N ILE A 12 11.86 34.92 30.64
CA ILE A 12 10.69 34.05 30.80
C ILE A 12 9.87 34.00 29.50
N GLY A 13 9.70 35.13 28.82
CA GLY A 13 9.02 35.19 27.52
C GLY A 13 9.72 34.37 26.43
N THR A 14 11.05 34.43 26.36
CA THR A 14 11.83 33.62 25.41
C THR A 14 11.82 32.13 25.73
N LEU A 15 11.83 31.76 27.01
CA LEU A 15 11.68 30.36 27.43
C LEU A 15 10.29 29.82 27.09
N GLY A 16 9.22 30.58 27.36
CA GLY A 16 7.85 30.21 27.01
C GLY A 16 7.64 30.05 25.50
N ALA A 17 8.16 30.99 24.69
CA ALA A 17 8.11 30.89 23.23
C ALA A 17 8.85 29.66 22.70
N LYS A 18 10.06 29.36 23.22
CA LYS A 18 10.82 28.17 22.84
C LYS A 18 10.08 26.87 23.18
N LEU A 19 9.40 26.80 24.32
CA LEU A 19 8.62 25.62 24.70
C LEU A 19 7.45 25.40 23.73
N LEU A 20 6.75 26.47 23.33
CA LEU A 20 5.69 26.39 22.33
C LEU A 20 6.23 25.93 20.96
N ASP A 21 7.37 26.47 20.54
CA ASP A 21 8.03 26.04 19.30
C ASP A 21 8.40 24.55 19.34
N ILE A 22 8.94 24.06 20.47
CA ILE A 22 9.28 22.65 20.64
C ILE A 22 8.04 21.76 20.52
N ILE A 23 6.92 22.13 21.14
CA ILE A 23 5.66 21.36 21.07
C ILE A 23 5.13 21.34 19.63
N LEU A 24 5.17 22.47 18.92
CA LEU A 24 4.75 22.54 17.51
C LEU A 24 5.67 21.72 16.60
N LEU A 25 6.97 21.77 16.85
CA LEU A 25 7.98 21.01 16.10
C LEU A 25 7.79 19.51 16.32
N GLN A 26 7.61 19.06 17.57
CA GLN A 26 7.35 17.66 17.91
C GLN A 26 6.13 17.12 17.16
N ARG A 27 5.01 17.84 17.18
CA ARG A 27 3.81 17.43 16.43
C ARG A 27 4.03 17.33 14.92
N ARG A 28 4.87 18.20 14.34
CA ARG A 28 5.22 18.13 12.91
C ARG A 28 6.10 16.92 12.62
N ILE A 29 7.09 16.64 13.48
CA ILE A 29 8.00 15.50 13.36
C ILE A 29 7.20 14.20 13.46
N GLU A 30 6.34 14.05 14.47
CA GLU A 30 5.49 12.86 14.65
C GLU A 30 4.64 12.56 13.41
N LYS A 31 4.01 13.60 12.83
CA LYS A 31 3.23 13.44 11.59
C LYS A 31 4.10 13.04 10.41
N ALA A 32 5.30 13.60 10.28
CA ALA A 32 6.23 13.25 9.21
C ALA A 32 6.76 11.81 9.36
N GLU A 33 7.05 11.38 10.58
CA GLU A 33 7.44 10.00 10.91
C GLU A 33 6.30 9.02 10.63
N GLN A 34 5.08 9.32 11.07
CA GLN A 34 3.90 8.48 10.77
C GLN A 34 3.68 8.32 9.26
N ARG A 35 3.77 9.41 8.48
CA ARG A 35 3.66 9.36 7.02
C ARG A 35 4.77 8.51 6.39
N THR A 36 6.01 8.69 6.85
CA THR A 36 7.16 7.94 6.35
C THR A 36 6.99 6.45 6.65
N TRP A 37 6.60 6.12 7.88
CA TRP A 37 6.34 4.76 8.33
C TRP A 37 5.21 4.09 7.53
N LEU A 38 4.07 4.78 7.33
CA LEU A 38 2.96 4.27 6.51
C LEU A 38 3.41 4.04 5.07
N ARG A 39 4.17 4.96 4.48
CA ARG A 39 4.69 4.83 3.12
C ARG A 39 5.62 3.63 2.98
N GLU A 40 6.50 3.40 3.96
CA GLU A 40 7.38 2.23 3.98
C GLU A 40 6.57 0.93 4.08
N LYS A 41 5.56 0.88 4.94
CA LYS A 41 4.69 -0.29 5.08
C LYS A 41 3.86 -0.56 3.83
N ARG A 42 3.38 0.49 3.16
CA ARG A 42 2.73 0.41 1.84
C ARG A 42 3.69 -0.13 0.79
N LEU A 43 4.91 0.41 0.70
CA LEU A 43 5.91 -0.06 -0.26
C LEU A 43 6.23 -1.54 -0.06
N GLU A 44 6.51 -1.95 1.16
CA GLU A 44 6.80 -3.33 1.54
C GLU A 44 5.65 -4.27 1.11
N SER A 45 4.41 -3.94 1.51
CA SER A 45 3.25 -4.79 1.27
C SER A 45 2.82 -4.79 -0.20
N PHE A 46 2.82 -3.63 -0.87
CA PHE A 46 2.42 -3.53 -2.28
C PHE A 46 3.43 -4.19 -3.21
N ALA A 47 4.73 -4.19 -2.86
CA ALA A 47 5.73 -4.92 -3.62
C ALA A 47 5.44 -6.43 -3.62
N GLU A 48 4.99 -6.99 -2.50
CA GLU A 48 4.58 -8.41 -2.43
C GLU A 48 3.35 -8.69 -3.30
N VAL A 49 2.33 -7.83 -3.24
CA VAL A 49 1.13 -7.95 -4.10
C VAL A 49 1.49 -7.89 -5.58
N ILE A 50 2.28 -6.89 -5.98
CA ILE A 50 2.69 -6.71 -7.38
C ILE A 50 3.49 -7.93 -7.85
N LYS A 51 4.36 -8.46 -6.99
CA LYS A 51 5.13 -9.66 -7.30
C LYS A 51 4.21 -10.88 -7.50
N GLU A 52 3.24 -11.08 -6.62
CA GLU A 52 2.24 -12.14 -6.75
C GLU A 52 1.46 -11.99 -8.07
N PHE A 53 0.98 -10.78 -8.36
CA PHE A 53 0.07 -10.54 -9.51
C PHE A 53 0.79 -10.59 -10.85
N LEU A 54 1.97 -9.98 -10.97
CA LEU A 54 2.75 -10.01 -12.21
C LEU A 54 3.34 -11.39 -12.50
N SER A 55 3.53 -12.22 -11.46
CA SER A 55 3.98 -13.60 -11.65
C SER A 55 2.84 -14.60 -11.70
N PHE A 56 1.58 -14.18 -11.51
CA PHE A 56 0.43 -15.07 -11.36
C PHE A 56 0.67 -16.18 -10.33
N GLY A 57 1.37 -15.86 -9.24
CA GLY A 57 1.78 -16.81 -8.20
C GLY A 57 2.89 -17.80 -8.59
N LEU A 58 3.43 -17.74 -9.82
CA LEU A 58 4.49 -18.64 -10.29
C LEU A 58 5.86 -18.38 -9.65
N HIS A 59 6.02 -17.28 -8.92
CA HIS A 59 7.25 -17.04 -8.15
C HIS A 59 7.37 -17.97 -6.93
N ALA A 60 6.27 -18.62 -6.52
CA ALA A 60 6.25 -19.57 -5.41
C ALA A 60 6.59 -20.98 -5.92
N SER A 61 7.10 -21.84 -5.04
CA SER A 61 7.47 -23.22 -5.40
C SER A 61 6.28 -24.08 -5.84
N LYS A 62 5.05 -23.62 -5.59
CA LYS A 62 3.78 -24.18 -6.07
C LYS A 62 2.83 -23.03 -6.39
N THR A 63 1.97 -23.24 -7.39
CA THR A 63 0.84 -22.34 -7.67
C THR A 63 -0.01 -22.20 -6.41
N ARG A 64 -0.23 -20.96 -5.98
CA ARG A 64 -1.04 -20.65 -4.81
C ARG A 64 -2.52 -20.76 -5.17
N THR A 65 -3.31 -21.24 -4.22
CA THR A 65 -4.77 -21.14 -4.31
C THR A 65 -5.23 -19.71 -4.04
N GLY A 66 -6.43 -19.33 -4.48
CA GLY A 66 -7.00 -18.02 -4.17
C GLY A 66 -6.92 -17.64 -2.68
N PHE A 67 -7.21 -18.58 -1.77
CA PHE A 67 -7.08 -18.38 -0.31
C PHE A 67 -5.65 -18.06 0.15
N GLN A 68 -4.65 -18.70 -0.45
CA GLN A 68 -3.24 -18.44 -0.12
C GLN A 68 -2.79 -17.08 -0.66
N SER A 69 -3.32 -16.66 -1.81
CA SER A 69 -3.09 -15.31 -2.35
C SER A 69 -3.76 -14.25 -1.48
N TYR A 70 -4.97 -14.48 -0.96
CA TYR A 70 -5.62 -13.58 0.02
C TYR A 70 -4.79 -13.40 1.30
N GLY A 71 -4.24 -14.49 1.84
CA GLY A 71 -3.35 -14.41 3.00
C GLY A 71 -2.15 -13.47 2.74
N LEU A 72 -1.56 -13.56 1.55
CA LEU A 72 -0.42 -12.73 1.15
C LEU A 72 -0.81 -11.25 0.98
N ILE A 73 -1.93 -10.97 0.30
CA ILE A 73 -2.31 -9.58 -0.02
C ILE A 73 -3.05 -8.88 1.13
N SER A 74 -3.51 -9.60 2.15
CA SER A 74 -4.31 -9.08 3.27
C SER A 74 -3.72 -7.82 3.93
N LYS A 75 -2.40 -7.81 4.15
CA LYS A 75 -1.67 -6.66 4.72
C LYS A 75 -1.74 -5.44 3.81
N ALA A 76 -1.71 -5.64 2.50
CA ALA A 76 -1.87 -4.54 1.54
C ALA A 76 -3.31 -4.01 1.53
N LEU A 77 -4.32 -4.89 1.61
CA LEU A 77 -5.72 -4.48 1.69
C LEU A 77 -5.99 -3.58 2.89
N LEU A 78 -5.38 -3.87 4.05
CA LEU A 78 -5.47 -3.01 5.24
C LEU A 78 -4.85 -1.61 5.07
N LEU A 79 -3.98 -1.41 4.08
CA LEU A 79 -3.25 -0.16 3.88
C LEU A 79 -3.81 0.69 2.72
N ILE A 80 -4.87 0.20 2.07
CA ILE A 80 -5.57 0.85 0.96
C ILE A 80 -6.83 1.51 1.51
N ASP A 81 -6.94 2.81 1.29
CA ASP A 81 -8.10 3.61 1.73
C ASP A 81 -9.24 3.63 0.67
N ASP A 82 -8.99 3.13 -0.53
CA ASP A 82 -9.95 3.10 -1.65
C ASP A 82 -10.63 1.73 -1.76
N ASP A 83 -11.87 1.64 -1.27
CA ASP A 83 -12.68 0.41 -1.31
C ASP A 83 -12.84 -0.13 -2.74
N LYS A 84 -12.91 0.74 -3.76
CA LYS A 84 -13.04 0.27 -5.15
C LYS A 84 -11.77 -0.44 -5.63
N LEU A 85 -10.62 0.00 -5.16
CA LEU A 85 -9.35 -0.68 -5.44
C LEU A 85 -9.31 -2.04 -4.71
N VAL A 86 -9.82 -2.10 -3.48
CA VAL A 86 -9.94 -3.36 -2.73
C VAL A 86 -10.82 -4.36 -3.48
N ASP A 87 -12.02 -3.95 -3.91
CA ASP A 87 -12.94 -4.80 -4.69
C ASP A 87 -12.31 -5.27 -6.00
N ARG A 88 -11.54 -4.41 -6.66
CA ARG A 88 -10.85 -4.75 -7.91
C ARG A 88 -9.72 -5.77 -7.68
N ILE A 89 -8.97 -5.62 -6.60
CA ILE A 89 -7.95 -6.57 -6.18
C ILE A 89 -8.59 -7.92 -5.82
N ASP A 90 -9.73 -7.90 -5.14
CA ASP A 90 -10.51 -9.08 -4.79
C ASP A 90 -10.95 -9.85 -6.05
N GLN A 91 -11.57 -9.13 -6.99
CA GLN A 91 -12.00 -9.70 -8.27
C GLN A 91 -10.82 -10.26 -9.09
N PHE A 92 -9.66 -9.59 -9.05
CA PHE A 92 -8.45 -10.08 -9.69
C PHE A 92 -8.02 -11.45 -9.14
N VAL A 93 -8.01 -11.64 -7.82
CA VAL A 93 -7.64 -12.92 -7.20
C VAL A 93 -8.63 -14.02 -7.58
N VAL A 94 -9.93 -13.73 -7.55
CA VAL A 94 -10.97 -14.68 -7.97
C VAL A 94 -10.78 -15.09 -9.42
N ASN A 95 -10.54 -14.12 -10.31
CA ASN A 95 -10.32 -14.37 -11.73
C ASN A 95 -9.03 -15.15 -11.99
N MET A 96 -7.97 -14.91 -11.21
CA MET A 96 -6.73 -15.66 -11.29
C MET A 96 -6.92 -17.12 -10.88
N ASP A 97 -7.64 -17.39 -9.79
CA ASP A 97 -7.99 -18.75 -9.35
C ASP A 97 -8.86 -19.46 -10.40
N HIS A 98 -9.85 -18.75 -10.96
CA HIS A 98 -10.68 -19.26 -12.04
C HIS A 98 -9.87 -19.58 -13.30
N MET A 99 -8.95 -18.70 -13.71
CA MET A 99 -8.04 -18.93 -14.84
C MET A 99 -7.21 -20.20 -14.62
N ASN A 100 -6.65 -20.40 -13.43
CA ASN A 100 -5.90 -21.61 -13.10
C ASN A 100 -6.78 -22.85 -13.23
N SER A 101 -8.01 -22.82 -12.70
CA SER A 101 -8.95 -23.95 -12.80
C SER A 101 -9.34 -24.29 -14.25
N LEU A 102 -9.50 -23.28 -15.12
CA LEU A 102 -9.80 -23.46 -16.54
C LEU A 102 -8.62 -24.03 -17.30
N THR A 103 -7.40 -23.60 -16.95
CA THR A 103 -6.15 -24.05 -17.58
C THR A 103 -5.87 -25.53 -17.26
N ASP A 104 -6.23 -25.97 -16.06
CA ASP A 104 -6.11 -27.36 -15.61
C ASP A 104 -7.20 -28.28 -16.20
N SER A 105 -8.25 -27.72 -16.81
CA SER A 105 -9.32 -28.50 -17.45
C SER A 105 -8.82 -29.30 -18.65
N LYS A 106 -9.42 -30.47 -18.87
CA LYS A 106 -9.15 -31.30 -20.06
C LYS A 106 -9.94 -30.85 -21.29
N ASN A 107 -10.94 -29.99 -21.12
CA ASN A 107 -11.77 -29.48 -22.21
C ASN A 107 -11.03 -28.40 -23.01
N ALA A 108 -11.03 -28.51 -24.34
CA ALA A 108 -10.42 -27.53 -25.22
C ALA A 108 -11.09 -26.15 -25.15
N GLU A 109 -12.41 -26.10 -24.93
CA GLU A 109 -13.15 -24.84 -24.82
C GLU A 109 -12.75 -24.07 -23.54
N ASP A 110 -12.56 -24.78 -22.43
CA ASP A 110 -12.15 -24.17 -21.16
C ASP A 110 -10.73 -23.59 -21.25
N LYS A 111 -9.83 -24.25 -22.00
CA LYS A 111 -8.48 -23.73 -22.25
C LYS A 111 -8.51 -22.42 -23.02
N ILE A 112 -9.36 -22.31 -24.05
CA ILE A 112 -9.54 -21.05 -24.81
C ILE A 112 -10.05 -19.93 -23.88
N LYS A 113 -11.00 -20.24 -22.98
CA LYS A 113 -11.49 -19.29 -21.97
C LYS A 113 -10.38 -18.88 -20.99
N GLY A 114 -9.55 -19.84 -20.56
CA GLY A 114 -8.37 -19.59 -19.72
C GLY A 114 -7.38 -18.63 -20.38
N GLU A 115 -7.08 -18.81 -21.67
CA GLU A 115 -6.19 -17.92 -22.43
C GLU A 115 -6.76 -16.50 -22.56
N GLN A 116 -8.05 -16.36 -22.80
CA GLN A 116 -8.71 -15.04 -22.85
C GLN A 116 -8.66 -14.33 -21.49
N LEU A 117 -8.87 -15.09 -20.41
CA LEU A 117 -8.81 -14.56 -19.06
C LEU A 117 -7.38 -14.17 -18.67
N TYR A 118 -6.37 -14.93 -19.11
CA TYR A 118 -4.96 -14.59 -18.94
C TYR A 118 -4.59 -13.24 -19.56
N ILE A 119 -5.04 -12.96 -20.79
CA ILE A 119 -4.81 -11.67 -21.45
C ILE A 119 -5.41 -10.53 -20.61
N THR A 120 -6.66 -10.71 -20.19
CA THR A 120 -7.40 -9.72 -19.38
C THR A 120 -6.68 -9.45 -18.05
N LEU A 121 -6.28 -10.51 -17.34
CA LEU A 121 -5.56 -10.38 -16.08
C LEU A 121 -4.16 -9.77 -16.26
N THR A 122 -3.49 -10.01 -17.39
CA THR A 122 -2.21 -9.38 -17.68
C THR A 122 -2.36 -7.87 -17.79
N GLU A 123 -3.43 -7.38 -18.42
CA GLU A 123 -3.72 -5.95 -18.47
C GLU A 123 -4.11 -5.41 -17.10
N GLU A 124 -4.97 -6.13 -16.37
CA GLU A 124 -5.44 -5.71 -15.06
C GLU A 124 -4.33 -5.65 -14.01
N SER A 125 -3.41 -6.61 -13.99
CA SER A 125 -2.25 -6.61 -13.07
C SER A 125 -1.36 -5.38 -13.28
N ARG A 126 -1.20 -4.92 -14.53
CA ARG A 126 -0.45 -3.70 -14.86
C ARG A 126 -1.19 -2.44 -14.40
N GLU A 127 -2.50 -2.41 -14.55
CA GLU A 127 -3.32 -1.29 -14.07
C GLU A 127 -3.32 -1.19 -12.54
N ILE A 128 -3.51 -2.31 -11.83
CA ILE A 128 -3.39 -2.36 -10.36
C ILE A 128 -2.00 -1.87 -9.93
N THR A 129 -0.94 -2.32 -10.60
CA THR A 129 0.44 -1.87 -10.34
C THR A 129 0.59 -0.35 -10.50
N LYS A 130 0.00 0.26 -11.54
CA LYS A 130 0.05 1.71 -11.74
C LYS A 130 -0.68 2.46 -10.63
N ILE A 131 -1.82 1.96 -10.17
CA ILE A 131 -2.62 2.58 -9.09
C ILE A 131 -1.85 2.50 -7.77
N LEU A 132 -1.35 1.31 -7.39
CA LEU A 132 -0.55 1.12 -6.17
C LEU A 132 0.72 1.99 -6.17
N ARG A 133 1.40 2.11 -7.32
CA ARG A 133 2.51 3.05 -7.49
C ARG A 133 2.06 4.49 -7.28
N GLY A 134 0.89 4.86 -7.79
CA GLY A 134 0.28 6.18 -7.60
C GLY A 134 0.13 6.52 -6.12
N ILE A 135 -0.42 5.61 -5.32
CA ILE A 135 -0.62 5.77 -3.87
C ILE A 135 0.72 6.03 -3.16
N ILE A 136 1.78 5.28 -3.49
CA ILE A 136 3.11 5.45 -2.88
C ILE A 136 3.73 6.81 -3.26
N LEU A 137 3.51 7.27 -4.51
CA LEU A 137 4.12 8.49 -5.03
C LEU A 137 3.34 9.76 -4.67
N SER A 138 2.02 9.67 -4.45
CA SER A 138 1.20 10.81 -4.06
C SER A 138 1.49 11.30 -2.64
N ASP A 139 2.04 10.45 -1.77
CA ASP A 139 2.51 10.81 -0.42
C ASP A 139 3.77 11.71 -0.42
N ARG A 140 4.20 12.24 -1.59
CA ARG A 140 5.33 13.17 -1.73
C ARG A 140 4.97 14.65 -1.59
N VAL A 141 3.68 15.01 -1.48
CA VAL A 141 3.20 16.40 -1.38
C VAL A 141 2.70 16.72 0.04
#